data_AF-A0AAU3Q6R2-F1
#
_entry.id   AF-A0AAU3Q6R2-F1
#
_cell.length_a   1.000
_cell.length_b   1.000
_cell.length_c   1.000
_cell.angle_alpha   90.00
_cell.angle_beta   90.00
_cell.angle_gamma   90.00
#
_symmetry.space_group_name_H-M   'P 1'
#
loop_
_entity.id
_entity.type
_entity.pdbx_description
1 polymer ?
#
loop_
_entity_poly.entity_id
_entity_poly.type
_entity_poly.pdbx_seq_one_letter_code
_entity_poly.pdbx_strand_id
1 'polypeptide(L)'
;MTRRLWTAEEVIHDGRFLNIDPDDDIAREEGARTMGGTYSQDFRTMIDSVAAAGTAADVTATLCSFYDAGARHFIFLPATAGADPGPVLDRLFAEVVPRAA
;
A
#
# COMPACT_ATOMS: atom_id res chain seq x y z
N MET A 1 -5.84 -8.41 -38.00
CA MET A 1 -7.12 -8.01 -37.37
C MET A 1 -6.96 -8.27 -35.87
N THR A 2 -6.41 -7.29 -35.14
CA THR A 2 -6.00 -7.46 -33.74
C THR A 2 -7.05 -6.78 -32.86
N ARG A 3 -7.86 -7.60 -32.19
CA ARG A 3 -8.91 -7.17 -31.27
C ARG A 3 -8.25 -6.49 -30.07
N ARG A 4 -8.45 -5.17 -29.92
CA ARG A 4 -8.07 -4.42 -28.71
C ARG A 4 -8.75 -5.08 -27.52
N LEU A 5 -7.95 -5.56 -26.57
CA LEU A 5 -8.40 -6.39 -25.44
C LEU A 5 -8.67 -5.59 -24.15
N TRP A 6 -8.53 -4.26 -24.18
CA TRP A 6 -8.68 -3.44 -22.98
C TRP A 6 -9.35 -2.10 -23.30
N THR A 7 -10.45 -1.82 -22.60
CA THR A 7 -10.98 -0.48 -22.37
C THR A 7 -10.46 -0.04 -21.01
N ALA A 8 -9.53 0.90 -20.99
CA ALA A 8 -9.15 1.56 -19.74
C ALA A 8 -10.25 2.59 -19.43
N GLU A 9 -11.20 2.20 -18.59
CA GLU A 9 -11.99 3.17 -17.83
C GLU A 9 -11.11 3.69 -16.68
N GLU A 10 -11.27 4.96 -16.34
CA GLU A 10 -10.59 5.57 -15.19
C GLU A 10 -11.14 4.91 -13.92
N VAL A 11 -10.41 3.93 -13.39
CA VAL A 11 -10.61 3.45 -12.03
C VAL A 11 -10.00 4.54 -11.14
N ILE A 12 -10.86 5.28 -10.44
CA ILE A 12 -10.46 6.17 -9.35
C ILE A 12 -9.47 5.39 -8.48
N HIS A 13 -8.24 5.89 -8.35
CA HIS A 13 -7.13 5.18 -7.71
C HIS A 13 -7.39 4.97 -6.21
N ASP A 14 -8.11 3.92 -5.83
CA ASP A 14 -8.11 3.37 -4.46
C ASP A 14 -6.92 2.40 -4.25
N GLY A 15 -5.83 2.59 -5.01
CA GLY A 15 -4.57 1.91 -4.75
C GLY A 15 -3.92 2.52 -3.52
N ARG A 16 -3.88 1.79 -2.41
CA ARG A 16 -3.19 2.24 -1.19
C ARG A 16 -1.69 2.19 -1.41
N PHE A 17 -1.00 3.24 -0.98
CA PHE A 17 0.43 3.18 -0.71
C PHE A 17 0.67 2.11 0.37
N LEU A 18 1.67 1.27 0.17
CA LEU A 18 2.00 0.14 1.06
C LEU A 18 3.44 0.26 1.53
N ASN A 19 3.68 0.23 2.84
CA ASN A 19 5.01 0.00 3.39
C ASN A 19 4.92 -0.90 4.63
N ILE A 20 5.67 -2.00 4.63
CA ILE A 20 5.70 -2.96 5.73
C ILE A 20 7.12 -3.01 6.26
N ASP A 21 7.30 -2.59 7.50
CA ASP A 21 8.57 -2.66 8.22
C ASP A 21 8.35 -3.14 9.66
N PRO A 22 9.30 -3.89 10.26
CA PRO A 22 9.23 -4.21 11.69
C PRO A 22 9.22 -2.97 12.59
N ASP A 23 9.76 -1.85 12.12
CA ASP A 23 9.69 -0.55 12.76
C ASP A 23 8.59 0.31 12.10
N ASP A 24 7.54 0.54 12.88
CA ASP A 24 6.35 1.26 12.47
C ASP A 24 6.64 2.72 12.08
N ASP A 25 7.59 3.37 12.75
CA ASP A 25 7.99 4.75 12.46
C ASP A 25 8.72 4.84 11.10
N ILE A 26 9.54 3.83 10.78
CA ILE A 26 10.22 3.74 9.48
C ILE A 26 9.19 3.59 8.36
N ALA A 27 8.24 2.66 8.51
CA ALA A 27 7.22 2.42 7.49
C ALA A 27 6.39 3.69 7.20
N ARG A 28 5.97 4.43 8.24
CA ARG A 28 5.20 5.67 8.07
C ARG A 28 6.02 6.81 7.50
N GLU A 29 7.26 6.99 7.94
CA GLU A 29 8.12 8.06 7.43
C GLU A 29 8.50 7.83 5.96
N GLU A 30 8.77 6.59 5.55
CA GLU A 30 9.02 6.25 4.14
C GLU A 30 7.76 6.40 3.28
N GLY A 31 6.61 5.97 3.78
CA GLY A 31 5.33 6.19 3.11
C GLY A 31 5.06 7.68 2.90
N ALA A 32 5.22 8.49 3.97
CA ALA A 32 5.04 9.93 3.91
C ALA A 32 6.03 10.61 2.95
N ARG A 33 7.30 10.19 2.93
CA ARG A 33 8.31 10.72 1.99
C ARG A 33 8.03 10.35 0.54
N THR A 34 7.55 9.13 0.26
CA THR A 34 7.14 8.73 -1.10
C THR A 34 6.07 9.66 -1.65
N MET A 35 5.05 9.92 -0.84
CA MET A 35 3.95 10.80 -1.21
C MET A 35 4.37 12.27 -1.23
N GLY A 36 5.16 12.71 -0.25
CA GLY A 36 5.68 14.07 -0.19
C GLY A 36 6.59 14.42 -1.37
N GLY A 37 7.38 13.47 -1.88
CA GLY A 37 8.12 13.63 -3.13
C GLY A 37 7.22 13.69 -4.36
N THR A 38 6.11 12.97 -4.36
CA THR A 38 5.14 12.93 -5.48
C THR A 38 4.26 14.19 -5.52
N TYR A 39 3.84 14.70 -4.36
CA TYR A 39 2.83 15.76 -4.22
C TYR A 39 3.36 17.07 -3.62
N SER A 40 4.63 17.14 -3.23
CA SER A 40 5.28 18.33 -2.63
C SER A 40 4.56 18.88 -1.38
N GLN A 41 4.05 17.99 -0.53
CA GLN A 41 3.31 18.31 0.71
C GLN A 41 3.78 17.40 1.87
N ASP A 42 3.54 17.83 3.11
CA ASP A 42 3.77 16.98 4.29
C ASP A 42 2.59 16.03 4.49
N PHE A 43 2.83 14.74 4.28
CA PHE A 43 1.83 13.69 4.41
C PHE A 43 1.86 12.97 5.76
N ARG A 44 2.76 13.32 6.69
CA ARG A 44 2.89 12.61 7.97
C ARG A 44 1.59 12.55 8.76
N THR A 45 0.80 13.62 8.73
CA THR A 45 -0.49 13.69 9.44
C THR A 45 -1.64 12.97 8.73
N MET A 46 -1.47 12.63 7.45
CA MET A 46 -2.49 11.97 6.64
C MET A 46 -2.14 10.52 6.30
N ILE A 47 -0.94 10.05 6.68
CA ILE A 47 -0.40 8.74 6.28
C ILE A 47 -1.39 7.60 6.53
N ASP A 48 -2.01 7.51 7.70
CA ASP A 48 -2.95 6.44 8.04
C ASP A 48 -4.28 6.54 7.27
N SER A 49 -4.60 7.73 6.74
CA SER A 49 -5.79 7.96 5.92
C SER A 49 -5.58 7.60 4.45
N VAL A 50 -4.33 7.43 4.00
CA VAL A 50 -3.97 7.25 2.57
C VAL A 50 -3.11 6.01 2.30
N ALA A 51 -2.45 5.44 3.31
CA ALA A 51 -1.55 4.30 3.18
C ALA A 51 -1.89 3.17 4.17
N ALA A 52 -1.58 1.93 3.77
CA ALA A 52 -1.38 0.84 4.71
C ALA A 52 0.13 0.81 5.03
N ALA A 53 0.52 1.49 6.11
CA ALA A 53 1.91 1.61 6.52
C ALA A 53 2.07 1.24 7.99
N GLY A 54 3.02 0.35 8.29
CA GLY A 54 3.34 -0.06 9.65
C GLY A 54 3.89 -1.47 9.72
N THR A 55 3.69 -2.13 10.86
CA THR A 55 4.08 -3.54 11.00
C THR A 55 3.20 -4.45 10.15
N ALA A 56 3.63 -5.70 9.94
CA ALA A 56 2.81 -6.70 9.25
C ALA A 56 1.44 -6.90 9.94
N ALA A 57 1.38 -6.75 11.27
CA ALA A 57 0.13 -6.84 12.02
C ALA A 57 -0.81 -5.65 11.72
N ASP A 58 -0.27 -4.43 11.70
CA ASP A 58 -1.03 -3.21 11.41
C ASP A 58 -1.60 -3.26 9.99
N VAL A 59 -0.75 -3.61 9.02
CA VAL A 59 -1.17 -3.74 7.62
C VAL A 59 -2.21 -4.85 7.46
N THR A 60 -2.05 -6.00 8.13
CA THR A 60 -3.07 -7.06 8.11
C THR A 60 -4.40 -6.55 8.65
N ALA A 61 -4.41 -5.85 9.79
CA ALA A 61 -5.62 -5.31 10.38
C ALA A 61 -6.32 -4.30 9.45
N THR A 62 -5.54 -3.42 8.80
CA THR A 62 -6.04 -2.48 7.79
C THR A 62 -6.68 -3.22 6.62
N LEU A 63 -6.03 -4.23 6.05
CA LEU A 63 -6.59 -5.00 4.92
C LEU A 63 -7.85 -5.77 5.31
N CYS A 64 -7.87 -6.39 6.49
CA CYS A 64 -9.06 -7.04 7.03
C CYS A 64 -10.23 -6.05 7.15
N SER A 65 -10.01 -4.83 7.65
CA SER A 65 -11.08 -3.83 7.74
C SER A 65 -11.68 -3.46 6.38
N PHE A 66 -10.86 -3.40 5.32
CA PHE A 66 -11.35 -3.15 3.97
C PHE A 66 -12.10 -4.35 3.41
N TYR A 67 -11.59 -5.56 3.66
CA TYR A 67 -12.26 -6.78 3.26
C TYR A 67 -13.64 -6.92 3.91
N ASP A 68 -13.74 -6.63 5.21
CA ASP A 68 -14.99 -6.61 5.98
C ASP A 68 -15.95 -5.54 5.46
N ALA A 69 -15.43 -4.40 5.00
CA ALA A 69 -16.20 -3.36 4.32
C ALA A 69 -16.64 -3.72 2.88
N GLY A 70 -16.19 -4.86 2.34
CA GLY A 70 -16.61 -5.38 1.04
C GLY A 70 -15.54 -5.37 -0.05
N ALA A 71 -14.31 -4.90 0.23
CA ALA A 71 -13.22 -4.98 -0.74
C ALA A 71 -12.90 -6.44 -1.07
N ARG A 72 -12.66 -6.74 -2.35
CA ARG A 72 -12.32 -8.10 -2.83
C ARG A 72 -11.04 -8.16 -3.65
N HIS A 73 -10.56 -7.00 -4.09
CA HIS A 73 -9.34 -6.88 -4.88
C HIS A 73 -8.52 -5.75 -4.27
N PHE A 74 -7.24 -6.02 -4.05
CA PHE A 74 -6.28 -5.04 -3.54
C PHE A 74 -5.21 -4.80 -4.59
N ILE A 75 -4.93 -3.53 -4.85
CA ILE A 75 -3.82 -3.08 -5.69
C ILE A 75 -2.85 -2.36 -4.78
N PHE A 76 -1.60 -2.84 -4.74
CA PHE A 76 -0.57 -2.31 -3.86
C PHE A 76 0.44 -1.47 -4.64
N LEU A 77 0.78 -0.30 -4.10
CA LEU A 77 1.88 0.52 -4.57
C LEU A 77 2.95 0.62 -3.47
N PRO A 78 4.11 -0.05 -3.61
CA PRO A 78 5.18 0.05 -2.62
C PRO A 78 5.65 1.49 -2.43
N ALA A 79 5.69 1.93 -1.16
CA ALA A 79 5.98 3.30 -0.77
C ALA A 79 7.30 3.40 0.02
N THR A 80 8.39 3.10 -0.66
CA THR A 80 9.75 2.91 -0.09
C THR A 80 10.65 4.15 -0.18
N ALA A 81 10.08 5.32 -0.49
CA ALA A 81 10.81 6.58 -0.69
C ALA A 81 11.97 6.47 -1.72
N GLY A 82 11.82 5.59 -2.72
CA GLY A 82 12.83 5.34 -3.76
C GLY A 82 13.83 4.23 -3.42
N ALA A 83 13.73 3.60 -2.25
CA ALA A 83 14.48 2.39 -1.92
C ALA A 83 13.90 1.15 -2.62
N ASP A 84 14.63 0.04 -2.54
CA ASP A 84 14.21 -1.25 -3.11
C ASP A 84 12.86 -1.71 -2.51
N PRO A 85 11.83 -1.97 -3.34
CA PRO A 85 10.55 -2.49 -2.86
C PRO A 85 10.58 -3.98 -2.49
N GLY A 86 11.62 -4.72 -2.85
CA GLY A 86 11.76 -6.16 -2.59
C GLY A 86 11.42 -6.57 -1.16
N PRO A 87 12.05 -5.98 -0.12
CA PRO A 87 11.77 -6.31 1.27
C PRO A 87 10.33 -6.05 1.72
N VAL A 88 9.65 -5.04 1.16
CA VAL A 88 8.22 -4.79 1.45
C VAL A 88 7.35 -5.87 0.81
N LEU A 89 7.65 -6.24 -0.44
CA LEU A 89 6.92 -7.29 -1.15
C LEU A 89 7.13 -8.66 -0.50
N ASP A 90 8.36 -8.98 -0.10
CA ASP A 90 8.68 -10.24 0.60
C ASP A 90 7.84 -10.38 1.88
N ARG A 91 7.75 -9.31 2.69
CA ARG A 91 6.92 -9.29 3.90
C ARG A 91 5.43 -9.37 3.60
N LEU A 92 4.95 -8.66 2.58
CA LEU A 92 3.56 -8.75 2.13
C LEU A 92 3.19 -10.22 1.87
N PHE A 93 4.00 -10.94 1.10
CA PHE A 93 3.70 -12.32 0.73
C PHE A 93 4.00 -13.34 1.82
N ALA A 94 4.99 -13.08 2.68
CA ALA A 94 5.36 -14.01 3.76
C ALA A 94 4.50 -13.86 5.02
N GLU A 95 4.09 -12.64 5.37
CA GLU A 95 3.55 -12.33 6.70
C GLU A 95 2.10 -11.83 6.69
N VAL A 96 1.67 -11.18 5.59
CA VAL A 96 0.35 -10.53 5.49
C VAL A 96 -0.63 -11.39 4.69
N VAL A 97 -0.32 -11.72 3.44
CA VAL A 97 -1.21 -12.50 2.55
C VAL A 97 -1.65 -13.85 3.16
N PRO A 98 -0.78 -14.65 3.80
CA PRO A 98 -1.19 -15.93 4.38
C PRO A 98 -2.17 -15.80 5.56
N ARG A 99 -2.31 -14.60 6.13
CA ARG A 99 -3.17 -14.33 7.29
C ARG A 99 -4.47 -13.61 6.93
N ALA A 100 -4.56 -13.09 5.71
CA ALA A 100 -5.73 -12.36 5.19
C ALA A 100 -6.70 -13.26 4.37
N ALA A 101 -6.39 -14.56 4.25
CA ALA A 101 -7.16 -15.56 3.49
C ALA A 101 -7.91 -16.54 4.40
#